data_AF-A0AA44WFI4-F1
#
_entry.id   AF-A0AA44WFI4-F1
#
_cell.length_a   1.000
_cell.length_b   1.000
_cell.length_c   1.000
_cell.angle_alpha   90.00
_cell.angle_beta   90.00
_cell.angle_gamma   90.00
#
_symmetry.space_group_name_H-M   'P 1'
#
loop_
_entity.id
_entity.type
_entity.pdbx_description
1 polymer ?
#
loop_
_entity_poly.entity_id
_entity_poly.type
_entity_poly.pdbx_seq_one_letter_code
_entity_poly.pdbx_strand_id
1 'polypeptide(L)'
;MGITGLVYLIPILFVLPDVSLLLSVANGQPIDLLFKTVNGSVAGGFDLLFLLLGILLFAGVGAITAASRITYAFACDKAIPGHHIWSRVDRRLGVPIWSLRLTDAVNALLVCIYFGSSAAINGITGVRAVSLSTSYGLPVFVSVLRG
;
A
#
# COMPACT_ATOMS: atom_id res chain seq x y z
N MET A 1 -8.48 -0.23 -17.59
CA MET A 1 -8.82 -0.57 -16.19
C MET A 1 -10.12 -1.36 -16.07
N GLY A 2 -11.20 -1.05 -16.81
CA GLY A 2 -12.47 -1.78 -16.69
C GLY A 2 -12.41 -3.28 -17.08
N ILE A 3 -11.77 -3.61 -18.20
CA ILE A 3 -11.71 -4.99 -18.71
C ILE A 3 -10.80 -5.87 -17.84
N THR A 4 -9.62 -5.38 -17.46
CA THR A 4 -8.69 -6.09 -16.59
C THR A 4 -9.27 -6.34 -15.19
N GLY A 5 -10.01 -5.36 -14.66
CA GLY A 5 -10.74 -5.51 -13.40
C GLY A 5 -11.81 -6.58 -13.51
N LEU A 6 -12.59 -6.60 -14.60
CA LEU A 6 -13.65 -7.59 -14.83
C LEU A 6 -13.09 -9.02 -14.98
N VAL A 7 -11.97 -9.17 -15.70
CA VAL A 7 -11.26 -10.45 -15.84
C VAL A 7 -10.68 -10.94 -14.50
N TYR A 8 -10.31 -10.05 -13.59
CA TYR A 8 -9.83 -10.41 -12.24
C TYR A 8 -10.98 -10.74 -11.28
N LEU A 9 -12.12 -10.05 -11.42
CA LEU A 9 -13.26 -10.16 -10.51
C LEU A 9 -14.04 -11.47 -10.72
N ILE A 10 -14.18 -11.93 -11.96
CA ILE A 10 -14.85 -13.20 -12.31
C ILE A 10 -14.25 -14.41 -11.55
N PRO A 11 -12.97 -14.76 -11.69
CA PRO A 11 -12.39 -15.92 -11.01
C PRO A 11 -12.39 -15.77 -9.48
N ILE A 12 -12.27 -14.55 -8.95
CA ILE A 12 -12.38 -14.30 -7.51
C ILE A 12 -13.76 -14.64 -6.99
N LEU A 13 -14.83 -14.22 -7.67
CA LEU A 13 -16.21 -14.55 -7.29
C LEU A 13 -16.47 -16.06 -7.28
N PHE A 14 -15.84 -16.82 -8.17
CA PHE A 14 -15.99 -18.28 -8.23
C PHE A 14 -15.19 -19.04 -7.16
N VAL A 15 -14.10 -18.45 -6.66
CA VAL A 15 -13.22 -19.06 -5.63
C VAL A 15 -13.58 -18.59 -4.21
N LEU A 16 -14.35 -17.52 -4.07
CA LEU A 16 -14.68 -16.93 -2.76
C LEU A 16 -15.67 -17.83 -1.98
N PRO A 17 -15.31 -18.33 -0.78
CA PRO A 17 -16.25 -18.97 0.12
C PRO A 17 -17.24 -17.95 0.69
N ASP A 18 -18.29 -18.44 1.37
CA ASP A 18 -19.38 -17.62 1.90
C ASP A 18 -18.89 -16.32 2.59
N VAL A 19 -19.44 -15.18 2.18
CA VAL A 19 -19.00 -13.83 2.60
C VAL A 19 -19.13 -13.64 4.12
N SER A 20 -20.04 -14.39 4.76
CA SER A 20 -20.26 -14.36 6.21
C SER A 20 -19.05 -14.90 6.99
N LEU A 21 -18.35 -15.90 6.44
CA LEU A 21 -17.11 -16.43 7.02
C LEU A 21 -15.95 -15.43 6.89
N LEU A 22 -15.90 -14.67 5.79
CA LEU A 22 -14.84 -13.68 5.53
C LEU A 22 -14.99 -12.40 6.36
N LEU A 23 -16.22 -12.01 6.70
CA LEU A 23 -16.52 -10.88 7.57
C LEU A 23 -16.30 -11.19 9.06
N SER A 24 -16.37 -12.46 9.45
CA SER A 24 -16.10 -12.90 10.83
C SER A 24 -14.61 -12.95 11.21
N VAL A 25 -13.71 -12.74 10.23
CA VAL A 25 -12.26 -12.81 10.44
C VAL A 25 -11.77 -11.54 11.11
N ALA A 26 -11.41 -11.66 12.40
CA ALA A 26 -10.90 -10.57 13.22
C ALA A 26 -9.62 -9.89 12.69
N ASN A 27 -8.89 -10.52 11.76
CA ASN A 27 -7.60 -10.04 11.26
C ASN A 27 -7.67 -9.17 9.99
N GLY A 28 -8.84 -8.92 9.41
CA GLY A 28 -8.98 -8.01 8.26
C GLY A 28 -8.36 -8.49 6.94
N GLN A 29 -7.62 -9.61 6.93
CA GLN A 29 -7.15 -10.29 5.73
C GLN A 29 -7.88 -11.65 5.55
N PRO A 30 -8.80 -11.76 4.58
CA PRO A 30 -9.51 -13.02 4.28
C PRO A 30 -8.63 -14.12 3.67
N ILE A 31 -7.34 -13.84 3.47
CA ILE A 31 -6.45 -14.63 2.63
C ILE A 31 -5.99 -15.92 3.34
N ASP A 32 -5.76 -15.90 4.66
CA ASP A 32 -5.35 -17.10 5.41
C ASP A 32 -6.46 -18.16 5.47
N LEU A 33 -7.72 -17.73 5.60
CA LEU A 33 -8.86 -18.65 5.56
C LEU A 33 -9.12 -19.17 4.14
N LEU A 34 -8.90 -18.35 3.11
CA LEU A 34 -8.96 -18.77 1.72
C LEU A 34 -7.91 -19.84 1.43
N PHE A 35 -6.65 -19.66 1.83
CA PHE A 35 -5.62 -20.68 1.58
C PHE A 35 -5.85 -21.97 2.35
N LYS A 36 -6.39 -21.89 3.57
CA LYS A 36 -6.79 -23.08 4.34
C LYS A 36 -7.97 -23.83 3.71
N THR A 37 -8.93 -23.10 3.15
CA THR A 37 -10.15 -23.67 2.54
C THR A 37 -9.88 -24.23 1.16
N VAL A 38 -9.07 -23.57 0.34
CA VAL A 38 -8.82 -23.93 -1.06
C VAL A 38 -7.85 -25.10 -1.18
N ASN A 39 -6.87 -25.22 -0.28
CA ASN A 39 -5.81 -26.22 -0.46
C ASN A 39 -6.11 -27.59 0.16
N GLY A 40 -7.05 -27.69 1.13
CA GLY A 40 -7.43 -28.95 1.80
C GLY A 40 -6.30 -29.69 2.55
N SER A 41 -5.06 -29.24 2.42
CA SER A 41 -3.83 -29.84 2.94
C SER A 41 -2.90 -28.74 3.45
N VAL A 42 -2.26 -29.00 4.61
CA VAL A 42 -1.47 -28.01 5.35
C VAL A 42 -0.21 -27.56 4.58
N ALA A 43 0.32 -28.41 3.69
CA ALA A 43 1.58 -28.16 2.99
C ALA A 43 1.47 -27.10 1.87
N GLY A 44 0.44 -27.16 1.02
CA GLY A 44 0.30 -26.18 -0.08
C GLY A 44 -0.23 -24.81 0.38
N GLY A 45 -0.97 -24.76 1.50
CA GLY A 45 -1.32 -23.48 2.13
C GLY A 45 -0.10 -22.72 2.66
N PHE A 46 0.91 -23.44 3.16
CA PHE A 46 2.16 -22.85 3.63
C PHE A 46 3.01 -22.26 2.50
N ASP A 47 3.09 -22.94 1.36
CA ASP A 47 3.84 -22.47 0.19
C ASP A 47 3.22 -21.20 -0.42
N LEU A 48 1.89 -21.17 -0.59
CA LEU A 48 1.20 -19.98 -1.06
C LEU A 48 1.28 -18.81 -0.07
N LEU A 49 1.26 -19.08 1.25
CA LEU A 49 1.48 -18.06 2.25
C LEU A 49 2.89 -17.47 2.16
N PHE A 50 3.92 -18.32 1.99
CA PHE A 50 5.30 -17.86 1.84
C PHE A 50 5.49 -17.02 0.57
N LEU A 51 4.91 -17.46 -0.56
CA LEU A 51 4.90 -16.70 -1.80
C LEU A 51 4.20 -15.34 -1.63
N LEU A 52 3.03 -15.32 -0.98
CA LEU A 52 2.28 -14.10 -0.70
C LEU A 52 3.11 -13.13 0.16
N LEU A 53 3.71 -13.62 1.25
CA LEU A 53 4.58 -12.81 2.11
C LEU A 53 5.75 -12.22 1.33
N GLY A 54 6.37 -12.99 0.44
CA GLY A 54 7.40 -12.49 -0.47
C GLY A 54 6.89 -11.32 -1.32
N ILE A 55 5.75 -11.49 -1.99
CA ILE A 55 5.13 -10.43 -2.82
C ILE A 55 4.82 -9.18 -1.98
N LEU A 56 4.26 -9.34 -0.78
CA LEU A 56 3.95 -8.23 0.12
C LEU A 56 5.20 -7.46 0.54
N LEU A 57 6.29 -8.15 0.85
CA LEU A 57 7.57 -7.51 1.19
C LEU A 57 8.11 -6.70 0.01
N PHE A 58 8.15 -7.28 -1.19
CA PHE A 58 8.60 -6.57 -2.40
C PHE A 58 7.72 -5.34 -2.70
N ALA A 59 6.40 -5.49 -2.60
CA ALA A 59 5.46 -4.39 -2.78
C ALA A 59 5.67 -3.28 -1.73
N GLY A 60 5.89 -3.65 -0.46
CA GLY A 60 6.16 -2.73 0.63
C GLY A 60 7.43 -1.91 0.41
N VAL A 61 8.54 -2.58 0.04
CA VAL A 61 9.81 -1.91 -0.29
C VAL A 61 9.64 -0.96 -1.48
N GLY A 62 8.88 -1.39 -2.51
CA GLY A 62 8.55 -0.54 -3.66
C GLY A 62 7.77 0.71 -3.26
N ALA A 63 6.76 0.56 -2.40
CA ALA A 63 5.94 1.67 -1.91
C ALA A 63 6.75 2.67 -1.07
N ILE A 64 7.60 2.18 -0.16
CA ILE A 64 8.49 3.03 0.65
C ILE A 64 9.47 3.78 -0.25
N THR A 65 10.02 3.11 -1.26
CA THR A 65 10.95 3.72 -2.23
C THR A 65 10.26 4.81 -3.04
N ALA A 66 9.03 4.57 -3.52
CA ALA A 66 8.25 5.56 -4.25
C ALA A 66 7.88 6.76 -3.36
N ALA A 67 7.42 6.51 -2.13
CA ALA A 67 7.08 7.56 -1.17
C ALA A 67 8.31 8.43 -0.84
N SER A 68 9.48 7.83 -0.64
CA SER A 68 10.73 8.56 -0.42
C SER A 68 11.08 9.50 -1.58
N ARG A 69 10.87 9.06 -2.84
CA ARG A 69 11.07 9.91 -4.04
C ARG A 69 10.11 11.09 -4.08
N ILE A 70 8.85 10.88 -3.70
CA ILE A 70 7.84 11.95 -3.62
C ILE A 70 8.24 12.96 -2.53
N THR A 71 8.62 12.49 -1.34
CA THR A 71 9.11 13.34 -0.24
C THR A 71 10.36 14.13 -0.64
N TYR A 72 11.26 13.52 -1.40
CA TYR A 72 12.43 14.20 -1.94
C TYR A 72 12.07 15.31 -2.94
N ALA A 73 11.16 15.04 -3.89
CA ALA A 73 10.69 16.05 -4.83
C ALA A 73 10.05 17.25 -4.09
N PHE A 74 9.20 16.99 -3.10
CA PHE A 74 8.64 18.04 -2.24
C PHE A 74 9.69 18.82 -1.45
N ALA A 75 10.78 18.17 -1.03
CA ALA A 75 11.90 18.85 -0.38
C ALA A 75 12.65 19.77 -1.38
N CYS A 76 12.81 19.37 -2.63
CA CYS A 76 13.40 20.23 -3.67
C CYS A 76 12.53 21.47 -3.94
N ASP A 77 11.20 21.34 -3.89
CA ASP A 77 10.25 22.43 -4.05
C ASP A 77 10.14 23.36 -2.81
N LYS A 78 11.00 23.16 -1.80
CA LYS A 78 10.99 23.88 -0.50
C LYS A 78 9.66 23.78 0.25
N ALA A 79 8.83 22.78 -0.05
CA ALA A 79 7.51 22.60 0.54
C ALA A 79 7.54 22.03 1.98
N ILE A 80 8.70 21.58 2.47
CA ILE A 80 8.87 20.92 3.77
C ILE A 80 9.80 21.73 4.68
N PRO A 81 9.45 21.96 5.97
CA PRO A 81 10.34 22.61 6.92
C PRO A 81 11.63 21.79 7.11
N GLY A 82 12.79 22.44 7.02
CA GLY A 82 14.09 21.75 7.02
C GLY A 82 14.48 21.13 5.67
N HIS A 83 13.87 21.55 4.56
CA HIS A 83 14.16 21.09 3.18
C HIS A 83 15.65 20.95 2.85
N HIS A 84 16.52 21.78 3.42
CA HIS A 84 17.97 21.74 3.21
C HIS A 84 18.65 20.44 3.70
N ILE A 85 18.05 19.73 4.67
CA ILE A 85 18.54 18.44 5.19
C ILE A 85 17.96 17.30 4.35
N TRP A 86 16.66 17.38 4.04
CA TRP A 86 15.92 16.34 3.32
C TRP A 86 16.21 16.31 1.81
N SER A 87 16.55 17.45 1.20
CA SER A 87 16.91 17.55 -0.22
C SER A 87 18.36 17.10 -0.51
N ARG A 88 19.11 16.65 0.50
CA ARG A 88 20.50 16.23 0.33
C ARG A 88 20.54 14.76 -0.13
N VAL A 89 20.84 14.56 -1.42
CA VAL A 89 21.03 13.22 -2.01
C VAL A 89 22.44 12.75 -1.74
N ASP A 90 22.58 11.50 -1.32
CA ASP A 90 23.89 10.88 -1.17
C ASP A 90 24.45 10.47 -2.54
N ARG A 91 25.61 11.02 -2.92
CA ARG A 91 26.17 10.91 -4.28
C ARG A 91 26.71 9.51 -4.60
N ARG A 92 26.92 8.65 -3.59
CA ARG A 92 27.38 7.27 -3.77
C ARG A 92 26.26 6.28 -4.05
N LEU A 93 25.09 6.52 -3.47
CA LEU A 93 23.94 5.60 -3.56
C LEU A 93 22.85 6.14 -4.50
N GLY A 94 22.90 7.42 -4.88
CA GLY A 94 21.91 8.03 -5.78
C GLY A 94 20.50 8.11 -5.17
N VAL A 95 20.36 7.83 -3.87
CA VAL A 95 19.09 7.84 -3.13
C VAL A 95 19.12 8.86 -1.99
N PRO A 96 17.99 9.56 -1.74
CA PRO A 96 17.86 10.51 -0.65
C PRO A 96 17.65 9.76 0.68
N ILE A 97 18.75 9.37 1.34
CA ILE A 97 18.73 8.59 2.59
C ILE A 97 17.96 9.32 3.71
N TRP A 98 18.08 10.64 3.77
CA TRP A 98 17.37 11.47 4.75
C TRP A 98 15.86 11.46 4.52
N SER A 99 15.40 11.61 3.27
CA SER A 99 13.97 11.48 2.93
C SER A 99 13.45 10.08 3.23
N LEU A 100 14.24 9.04 2.93
CA LEU A 100 13.89 7.66 3.24
C LEU A 100 13.68 7.44 4.75
N ARG A 101 14.60 7.95 5.58
CA ARG A 101 14.49 7.89 7.06
C ARG A 101 13.24 8.61 7.57
N LEU A 102 12.88 9.74 6.97
CA LEU A 102 11.65 10.47 7.33
C LEU A 102 10.40 9.66 6.96
N THR A 103 10.34 9.14 5.74
CA THR A 103 9.22 8.30 5.28
C THR A 103 9.07 7.06 6.16
N ASP A 104 10.17 6.41 6.50
CA ASP A 104 10.19 5.23 7.39
C ASP A 104 9.74 5.58 8.82
N ALA A 105 10.21 6.70 9.37
CA ALA A 105 9.78 7.18 10.68
C ALA A 105 8.28 7.49 10.74
N VAL A 106 7.73 8.14 9.69
CA VAL A 106 6.29 8.40 9.59
C VAL A 106 5.52 7.09 9.48
N ASN A 107 5.99 6.16 8.66
CA ASN A 107 5.36 4.84 8.53
C ASN A 107 5.38 4.08 9.87
N ALA A 108 6.51 4.06 10.58
CA ALA A 108 6.63 3.45 11.90
C ALA A 108 5.68 4.08 12.93
N LEU A 109 5.49 5.41 12.89
CA LEU A 109 4.51 6.10 13.75
C LEU A 109 3.08 5.65 13.43
N LEU A 110 2.71 5.57 12.14
CA LEU A 110 1.39 5.10 11.71
C LEU A 110 1.14 3.64 12.12
N VAL A 111 2.17 2.79 12.04
CA VAL A 111 2.10 1.40 12.51
C VAL A 111 2.02 1.35 14.04
N CYS A 112 2.64 2.27 14.77
CA CYS A 112 2.49 2.35 16.23
C CYS A 112 1.04 2.67 16.62
N ILE A 113 0.36 3.55 15.87
CA ILE A 113 -1.07 3.87 16.07
C ILE A 113 -1.96 2.63 15.88
N TYR A 114 -1.58 1.70 15.00
CA TYR A 114 -2.29 0.43 14.82
C TYR A 114 -2.42 -0.37 16.12
N PHE A 115 -1.38 -0.34 16.97
CA PHE A 115 -1.38 -1.07 18.25
C PHE A 115 -2.35 -0.48 19.28
N GLY A 116 -2.71 0.80 19.14
CA GLY A 116 -3.62 1.49 20.06
C GLY A 116 -5.08 1.45 19.62
N SER A 117 -5.38 1.53 18.32
CA SER A 117 -6.76 1.56 17.83
C SER A 117 -6.93 1.06 16.40
N SER A 118 -7.74 0.02 16.23
CA SER A 118 -8.16 -0.48 14.91
C SER A 118 -9.10 0.49 14.18
N ALA A 119 -9.84 1.33 14.91
CA ALA A 119 -10.69 2.36 14.29
C ALA A 119 -9.85 3.44 13.59
N ALA A 120 -8.71 3.83 14.19
CA ALA A 120 -7.81 4.83 13.62
C ALA A 120 -7.21 4.36 12.28
N ILE A 121 -6.74 3.11 12.20
CA ILE A 121 -6.17 2.58 10.95
C ILE A 121 -7.23 2.42 9.85
N ASN A 122 -8.47 2.04 10.21
CA ASN A 122 -9.57 1.93 9.26
C ASN A 122 -9.89 3.31 8.66
N GLY A 123 -9.90 4.36 9.49
CA GLY A 123 -10.03 5.74 9.03
C GLY A 123 -8.90 6.17 8.09
N ILE A 124 -7.64 5.91 8.48
CA ILE A 124 -6.46 6.21 7.64
C ILE A 124 -6.54 5.48 6.29
N THR A 125 -6.98 4.22 6.28
CA THR A 125 -7.14 3.43 5.05
C THR A 125 -8.20 4.02 4.13
N GLY A 126 -9.32 4.48 4.69
CA GLY A 126 -10.34 5.23 3.93
C GLY A 126 -9.77 6.50 3.29
N VAL A 127 -9.01 7.30 4.06
CA VAL A 127 -8.36 8.52 3.54
C VAL A 127 -7.36 8.19 2.42
N ARG A 128 -6.60 7.10 2.52
CA ARG A 128 -5.68 6.66 1.45
C ARG A 128 -6.43 6.36 0.15
N ALA A 129 -7.56 5.66 0.22
CA ALA A 129 -8.36 5.33 -0.94
C ALA A 129 -8.94 6.59 -1.64
N VAL A 130 -9.45 7.53 -0.85
CA VAL A 130 -9.95 8.82 -1.37
C VAL A 130 -8.82 9.62 -1.99
N SER A 131 -7.68 9.76 -1.29
CA SER A 131 -6.51 10.49 -1.78
C SER A 131 -5.99 9.93 -3.10
N LEU A 132 -5.95 8.61 -3.25
CA LEU A 132 -5.57 7.96 -4.49
C LEU A 132 -6.56 8.25 -5.62
N SER A 133 -7.86 8.16 -5.33
CA SER A 133 -8.93 8.48 -6.30
C SER A 133 -8.82 9.92 -6.78
N THR A 134 -8.59 10.87 -5.87
CA THR A 134 -8.38 12.29 -6.20
C THR A 134 -7.11 12.50 -7.01
N SER A 135 -6.02 11.81 -6.67
CA SER A 135 -4.74 11.92 -7.39
C SER A 135 -4.86 11.47 -8.85
N TYR A 136 -5.68 10.45 -9.14
CA TYR A 136 -5.98 10.05 -10.51
C TYR A 136 -6.94 10.99 -11.23
N GLY A 137 -7.82 11.69 -10.51
CA GLY A 137 -8.73 12.68 -11.08
C GLY A 137 -8.01 13.95 -11.57
N LEU A 138 -6.94 14.36 -10.90
CA LEU A 138 -6.21 15.59 -11.20
C LEU A 138 -5.60 15.66 -12.62
N PRO A 139 -4.89 14.64 -13.15
CA PRO A 139 -4.39 14.67 -14.52
C PRO A 139 -5.52 14.62 -15.56
N VAL A 140 -6.64 13.94 -15.27
CA VAL A 140 -7.82 13.92 -16.14
C VAL A 140 -8.43 15.32 -16.25
N PHE A 141 -8.57 16.00 -15.11
CA PHE A 141 -9.08 17.37 -15.08
C PHE A 141 -8.18 18.35 -15.84
N VAL A 142 -6.86 18.26 -15.66
CA VAL A 142 -5.88 19.07 -16.41
C VAL A 142 -5.93 18.75 -17.91
N SER A 143 -6.14 17.50 -18.31
CA SER A 143 -6.29 17.12 -19.71
C SER A 143 -7.56 17.67 -20.35
N VAL A 144 -8.65 17.82 -19.59
CA VAL A 144 -9.90 18.43 -20.07
C VAL A 144 -9.79 19.94 -20.17
N LEU A 145 -9.07 20.60 -19.25
CA LEU A 145 -8.81 22.04 -19.27
C LEU A 145 -7.82 22.47 -20.36
N ARG A 146 -6.90 21.59 -20.77
CA ARG A 146 -5.92 21.83 -21.85
C ARG A 146 -6.38 21.31 -23.22
N GLY A 147 -7.61 20.79 -23.29
CA GLY A 147 -8.29 20.42 -24.54
C GLY A 147 -8.89 21.64 -25.22
#